data_AF-A0A7X4FWC6-F1
#
_entry.id   AF-A0A7X4FWC6-F1
#
_cell.length_a   1.000
_cell.length_b   1.000
_cell.length_c   1.000
_cell.angle_alpha   90.00
_cell.angle_beta   90.00
_cell.angle_gamma   90.00
#
_symmetry.space_group_name_H-M   'P 1'
#
loop_
_entity.id
_entity.type
_entity.pdbx_description
1 polymer ?
#
loop_
_entity_poly.entity_id
_entity_poly.type
_entity_poly.pdbx_seq_one_letter_code
_entity_poly.pdbx_strand_id
1 'polypeptide(L)'
;MSRFDRWAAPGFSVLLAAIAAAAPAVAQHGAQGGEWRHFGGDSGSTRYSPLDQIDRDNFSRLEVAWRWESADVLLNDVSGKTPGPYRSMPLMIDGVVYIATNLGQVAALDPATGEALWRHDPRDWEIEQRGSLVQIRGIESWTDGEAERILIATRGGRLVSIDTRTGRPDPEFGEEGVVDLMQGLLP
;
A
#
# COMPACT_ATOMS: atom_id res chain seq x y z
N MET A 1 -29.95 -66.25 -13.41
CA MET A 1 -28.80 -65.61 -14.11
C MET A 1 -29.20 -64.17 -14.38
N SER A 2 -28.60 -63.09 -13.91
CA SER A 2 -27.46 -62.79 -13.03
C SER A 2 -27.71 -61.40 -12.43
N ARG A 3 -27.49 -61.22 -11.12
CA ARG A 3 -27.43 -59.90 -10.46
C ARG A 3 -26.17 -59.17 -10.93
N PHE A 4 -26.29 -57.88 -11.25
CA PHE A 4 -25.15 -56.96 -11.28
C PHE A 4 -25.36 -55.91 -10.21
N ASP A 5 -24.74 -56.13 -9.05
CA ASP A 5 -24.52 -55.13 -8.02
C ASP A 5 -23.46 -54.15 -8.51
N ARG A 6 -23.81 -52.86 -8.60
CA ARG A 6 -22.84 -51.77 -8.77
C ARG A 6 -22.63 -51.08 -7.43
N TRP A 7 -21.54 -51.43 -6.77
CA TRP A 7 -20.97 -50.67 -5.68
C TRP A 7 -20.46 -49.34 -6.22
N ALA A 8 -21.14 -48.23 -5.92
CA ALA A 8 -20.57 -46.90 -6.06
C ALA A 8 -19.62 -46.69 -4.87
N ALA A 9 -18.31 -46.72 -5.12
CA ALA A 9 -17.30 -46.48 -4.11
C ALA A 9 -17.41 -45.03 -3.58
N PRO A 10 -17.63 -44.82 -2.27
CA PRO A 10 -17.77 -43.47 -1.68
C PRO A 10 -16.43 -42.72 -1.58
N GLY A 11 -15.31 -43.35 -1.94
CA GLY A 11 -13.96 -42.82 -1.72
C GLY A 11 -13.57 -41.62 -2.58
N PHE A 12 -14.16 -41.46 -3.77
CA PHE A 12 -13.76 -40.38 -4.69
C PHE A 12 -14.34 -39.01 -4.31
N SER A 13 -15.54 -38.99 -3.70
CA SER A 13 -16.21 -37.76 -3.29
C SER A 13 -15.64 -37.14 -2.01
N VAL A 14 -15.06 -37.96 -1.12
CA VAL A 14 -14.45 -37.48 0.14
C VAL A 14 -13.11 -36.77 -0.12
N LEU A 15 -12.33 -37.21 -1.11
CA LEU A 15 -11.07 -36.54 -1.48
C LEU A 15 -11.28 -35.15 -2.10
N LEU A 16 -12.30 -34.98 -2.93
CA LEU A 16 -12.63 -33.67 -3.54
C LEU A 16 -13.14 -32.65 -2.50
N ALA A 17 -13.91 -33.10 -1.51
CA ALA A 17 -14.35 -32.24 -0.42
C ALA A 17 -13.20 -31.79 0.50
N ALA A 18 -12.21 -32.64 0.73
CA ALA A 18 -11.03 -32.31 1.55
C ALA A 18 -10.10 -31.28 0.86
N ILE A 19 -9.96 -31.34 -0.47
CA ILE A 19 -9.15 -30.37 -1.24
C ILE A 19 -9.85 -28.99 -1.30
N ALA A 20 -11.19 -28.96 -1.40
CA ALA A 20 -11.95 -27.70 -1.37
C ALA A 20 -11.96 -27.01 0.01
N ALA A 21 -11.87 -27.79 1.10
CA ALA A 21 -11.86 -27.26 2.46
C ALA A 21 -10.49 -26.75 2.95
N ALA A 22 -9.39 -27.11 2.27
CA ALA A 22 -8.04 -26.64 2.59
C ALA A 22 -7.67 -25.29 1.93
N ALA A 23 -8.41 -24.88 0.89
CA ALA A 23 -8.16 -23.65 0.15
C ALA A 23 -8.30 -22.32 0.94
N PRO A 24 -9.18 -22.16 1.96
CA PRO A 24 -9.32 -20.87 2.63
C PRO A 24 -8.24 -20.62 3.69
N ALA A 25 -7.46 -21.63 4.11
CA ALA A 25 -6.43 -21.44 5.13
C ALA A 25 -5.17 -20.74 4.61
N VAL A 26 -4.91 -20.80 3.29
CA VAL A 26 -3.71 -20.20 2.69
C VAL A 26 -3.87 -18.69 2.43
N ALA A 27 -5.10 -18.17 2.52
CA ALA A 27 -5.43 -16.80 2.14
C ALA A 27 -5.39 -15.77 3.27
N GLN A 28 -5.13 -16.17 4.52
CA GLN A 28 -5.18 -15.28 5.70
C GLN A 28 -3.90 -15.35 6.53
N HIS A 29 -2.76 -15.10 5.90
CA HIS A 29 -1.50 -15.04 6.62
C HIS A 29 -1.25 -13.65 7.26
N GLY A 30 -1.99 -12.59 6.90
CA GLY A 30 -1.69 -11.24 7.37
C GLY A 30 -0.39 -10.69 6.78
N ALA A 31 0.03 -9.53 7.29
CA ALA A 31 1.30 -8.88 6.98
C ALA A 31 2.49 -9.65 7.60
N GLN A 32 3.00 -10.65 6.88
CA GLN A 32 4.06 -11.57 7.32
C GLN A 32 5.42 -10.88 7.45
N GLY A 33 6.23 -11.33 8.41
CA GLY A 33 7.62 -10.84 8.57
C GLY A 33 7.75 -9.35 8.92
N GLY A 34 6.67 -8.67 9.27
CA GLY A 34 6.64 -7.21 9.45
C GLY A 34 6.50 -6.42 8.15
N GLU A 35 6.33 -7.10 7.01
CA GLU A 35 6.12 -6.49 5.71
C GLU A 35 4.65 -6.10 5.54
N TRP A 36 4.38 -4.81 5.39
CA TRP A 36 3.05 -4.24 5.21
C TRP A 36 2.96 -3.66 3.80
N ARG A 37 2.81 -4.54 2.80
CA ARG A 37 2.96 -4.16 1.38
C ARG A 37 1.72 -3.50 0.79
N HIS A 38 0.54 -3.82 1.32
CA HIS A 38 -0.74 -3.31 0.83
C HIS A 38 -1.36 -2.32 1.80
N PHE A 39 -2.22 -1.41 1.32
CA PHE A 39 -2.97 -0.49 2.20
C PHE A 39 -3.72 -1.21 3.35
N GLY A 40 -4.20 -2.43 3.09
CA GLY A 40 -4.89 -3.29 4.05
C GLY A 40 -4.00 -4.29 4.80
N GLY A 41 -2.68 -4.20 4.68
CA GLY A 41 -1.69 -5.12 5.27
C GLY A 41 -1.35 -6.30 4.35
N ASP A 42 -2.37 -7.01 3.88
CA ASP A 42 -2.24 -8.07 2.88
C ASP A 42 -3.24 -7.88 1.73
N SER A 43 -3.15 -8.72 0.69
CA SER A 43 -4.06 -8.65 -0.46
C SER A 43 -5.53 -8.95 -0.10
N GLY A 44 -5.78 -9.58 1.06
CA GLY A 44 -7.11 -9.81 1.60
C GLY A 44 -7.65 -8.63 2.43
N SER A 45 -6.84 -7.58 2.62
CA SER A 45 -7.13 -6.43 3.48
C SER A 45 -7.48 -6.80 4.93
N THR A 46 -6.84 -7.83 5.48
CA THR A 46 -7.14 -8.34 6.84
C THR A 46 -6.78 -7.35 7.94
N ARG A 47 -5.84 -6.43 7.68
CA ARG A 47 -5.23 -5.52 8.67
C ARG A 47 -4.65 -6.25 9.89
N TYR A 48 -4.18 -7.48 9.67
CA TYR A 48 -3.61 -8.34 10.71
C TYR A 48 -2.09 -8.44 10.55
N SER A 49 -1.36 -8.34 11.66
CA SER A 49 0.07 -8.69 11.73
C SER A 49 0.24 -9.87 12.69
N PRO A 50 1.01 -10.91 12.30
CA PRO A 50 1.35 -12.01 13.18
C PRO A 50 2.48 -11.68 14.17
N LEU A 51 3.04 -10.47 14.13
CA LEU A 51 4.08 -10.04 15.08
C LEU A 51 3.50 -9.92 16.50
N ASP A 52 4.23 -10.45 17.49
CA ASP A 52 3.80 -10.54 18.88
C ASP A 52 4.81 -9.95 19.88
N GLN A 53 5.88 -9.30 19.39
CA GLN A 53 6.86 -8.65 20.26
C GLN A 53 6.21 -7.61 21.19
N ILE A 54 5.17 -6.91 20.71
CA ILE A 54 4.35 -6.01 21.50
C ILE A 54 3.05 -6.73 21.83
N ASP A 55 2.77 -6.88 23.12
CA ASP A 55 1.62 -7.63 23.61
C ASP A 55 0.95 -6.91 24.80
N ARG A 56 -0.10 -7.55 25.34
CA ARG A 56 -0.87 -7.03 26.48
C ARG A 56 -0.02 -6.82 27.76
N ASP A 57 1.10 -7.53 27.88
CA ASP A 57 1.93 -7.54 29.08
C ASP A 57 3.03 -6.46 29.02
N ASN A 58 3.36 -5.96 27.82
CA ASN A 58 4.41 -4.95 27.62
C ASN A 58 3.97 -3.65 26.92
N PHE A 59 2.75 -3.55 26.38
CA PHE A 59 2.26 -2.37 25.66
C PHE A 59 2.41 -1.04 26.43
N SER A 60 2.28 -1.08 27.76
CA SER A 60 2.41 0.10 28.63
C SER A 60 3.83 0.69 28.67
N ARG A 61 4.83 0.02 28.09
CA ARG A 61 6.23 0.44 28.05
C ARG A 61 6.63 1.10 26.73
N LEU A 62 5.69 1.24 25.79
CA LEU A 62 5.98 1.87 24.50
C LEU A 62 6.34 3.34 24.68
N GLU A 63 7.38 3.74 23.95
CA GLU A 63 7.80 5.12 23.81
C GLU A 63 7.94 5.48 22.34
N VAL A 64 7.94 6.79 22.04
CA VAL A 64 8.15 7.26 20.68
C VAL A 64 9.61 7.05 20.31
N ALA A 65 9.87 6.15 19.36
CA ALA A 65 11.21 5.91 18.84
C ALA A 65 11.72 7.11 18.02
N TRP A 66 10.88 7.65 17.14
CA TRP A 66 11.19 8.82 16.31
C TRP A 66 9.92 9.53 15.82
N ARG A 67 10.09 10.74 15.28
CA ARG A 67 9.03 11.50 14.58
C ARG A 67 9.59 12.01 13.26
N TRP A 68 8.77 11.93 12.22
CA TRP A 68 9.07 12.51 10.92
C TRP A 68 8.13 13.68 10.64
N GLU A 69 8.67 14.75 10.07
CA GLU A 69 7.90 15.94 9.68
C GLU A 69 7.62 15.93 8.18
N SER A 70 6.34 16.06 7.82
CA SER A 70 5.91 16.10 6.43
C SER A 70 6.38 17.35 5.72
N ALA A 71 6.80 17.19 4.46
CA ALA A 71 7.10 18.31 3.57
C ALA A 71 5.91 19.27 3.35
N ASP A 72 4.68 18.82 3.62
CA ASP A 72 3.47 19.65 3.56
C ASP A 72 3.55 20.87 4.51
N VAL A 73 4.31 20.76 5.62
CA VAL A 73 4.51 21.88 6.56
C VAL A 73 5.16 23.07 5.87
N LEU A 74 6.14 22.82 4.99
CA LEU A 74 6.83 23.87 4.25
C LEU A 74 5.99 24.41 3.07
N LEU A 75 5.11 23.58 2.53
CA LEU A 75 4.32 23.93 1.34
C LEU A 75 3.00 24.61 1.65
N ASN A 76 2.49 24.56 2.88
CA ASN A 76 1.26 25.25 3.23
C ASN A 76 1.35 26.76 2.93
N ASP A 77 2.48 27.38 3.25
CA ASP A 77 2.72 28.81 3.06
C ASP A 77 2.94 29.19 1.57
N VAL A 78 3.45 28.26 0.76
CA VAL A 78 3.80 28.50 -0.65
C VAL A 78 2.65 28.14 -1.59
N SER A 79 1.96 27.04 -1.33
CA SER A 79 0.91 26.52 -2.20
C SER A 79 -0.46 27.17 -1.98
N GLY A 80 -0.66 27.83 -0.84
CA GLY A 80 -1.99 28.32 -0.42
C GLY A 80 -3.00 27.18 -0.17
N LYS A 81 -2.55 25.93 -0.13
CA LYS A 81 -3.39 24.74 0.09
C LYS A 81 -3.24 24.28 1.52
N THR A 82 -4.36 24.14 2.21
CA THR A 82 -4.40 23.60 3.58
C THR A 82 -4.49 22.07 3.55
N PRO A 83 -3.48 21.35 4.07
CA PRO A 83 -3.57 19.91 4.27
C PRO A 83 -4.72 19.57 5.22
N GLY A 84 -5.55 18.59 4.86
CA GLY A 84 -6.58 18.07 5.76
C GLY A 84 -6.01 17.13 6.84
N PRO A 85 -6.87 16.47 7.64
CA PRO A 85 -6.44 15.38 8.50
C PRO A 85 -5.69 14.30 7.71
N TYR A 86 -4.55 13.86 8.25
CA TYR A 86 -3.74 12.80 7.66
C TYR A 86 -4.47 11.44 7.74
N ARG A 87 -4.61 10.76 6.60
CA ARG A 87 -5.34 9.48 6.48
C ARG A 87 -4.56 8.39 5.75
N SER A 88 -3.36 8.70 5.27
CA SER A 88 -2.53 7.78 4.49
C SER A 88 -1.96 6.68 5.39
N MET A 89 -2.01 5.43 4.92
CA MET A 89 -1.39 4.30 5.60
C MET A 89 0.04 4.12 5.07
N PRO A 90 1.07 4.11 5.94
CA PRO A 90 2.42 3.74 5.54
C PRO A 90 2.49 2.31 5.01
N LEU A 91 3.43 2.06 4.10
CA LEU A 91 3.80 0.72 3.67
C LEU A 91 5.20 0.37 4.22
N MET A 92 5.42 -0.90 4.56
CA MET A 92 6.73 -1.43 4.95
C MET A 92 7.12 -2.50 3.94
N ILE A 93 8.15 -2.23 3.16
CA ILE A 93 8.55 -3.07 2.02
C ILE A 93 10.08 -3.18 2.02
N ASP A 94 10.59 -4.39 2.14
CA ASP A 94 12.01 -4.73 2.10
C ASP A 94 12.86 -3.87 3.04
N GLY A 95 12.37 -3.68 4.26
CA GLY A 95 13.08 -2.90 5.28
C GLY A 95 12.96 -1.38 5.14
N VAL A 96 12.06 -0.86 4.30
CA VAL A 96 11.86 0.58 4.08
C VAL A 96 10.42 0.98 4.30
N VAL A 97 10.20 2.11 4.97
CA VAL A 97 8.86 2.67 5.20
C VAL A 97 8.54 3.70 4.14
N TYR A 98 7.44 3.53 3.43
CA TYR A 98 6.96 4.47 2.42
C TYR A 98 5.72 5.20 2.92
N ILE A 99 5.69 6.53 2.76
CA ILE A 99 4.64 7.40 3.29
C ILE A 99 4.22 8.42 2.23
N ALA A 100 2.92 8.56 2.00
CA ALA A 100 2.35 9.64 1.20
C ALA A 100 1.94 10.84 2.06
N THR A 101 2.23 12.05 1.61
CA THR A 101 1.75 13.29 2.23
C THR A 101 0.38 13.68 1.69
N ASN A 102 -0.31 14.63 2.34
CA ASN A 102 -1.60 15.10 1.86
C ASN A 102 -1.48 15.89 0.55
N LEU A 103 -0.34 16.55 0.29
CA LEU A 103 -0.11 17.32 -0.94
C LEU A 103 0.45 16.48 -2.10
N GLY A 104 0.44 15.15 -2.01
CA GLY A 104 0.81 14.28 -3.13
C GLY A 104 2.26 13.83 -3.16
N GLN A 105 3.07 14.16 -2.15
CA GLN A 105 4.45 13.70 -2.11
C GLN A 105 4.55 12.28 -1.55
N VAL A 106 5.60 11.57 -1.92
CA VAL A 106 5.96 10.27 -1.32
C VAL A 106 7.36 10.37 -0.75
N ALA A 107 7.56 9.85 0.46
CA ALA A 107 8.87 9.71 1.09
C ALA A 107 9.16 8.24 1.40
N ALA A 108 10.40 7.83 1.20
CA ALA A 108 10.95 6.58 1.73
C ALA A 108 11.79 6.90 2.95
N LEU A 109 11.56 6.20 4.05
CA LEU A 109 12.17 6.43 5.34
C LEU A 109 12.87 5.15 5.82
N ASP A 110 14.00 5.34 6.48
CA ASP A 110 14.62 4.30 7.29
C ASP A 110 13.72 3.99 8.51
N PRO A 111 13.29 2.74 8.74
CA PRO A 111 12.35 2.39 9.81
C PRO A 111 12.92 2.54 11.22
N ALA A 112 14.24 2.47 11.38
CA ALA A 112 14.90 2.53 12.68
C ALA A 112 15.09 3.97 13.16
N THR A 113 15.34 4.89 12.23
CA THR A 113 15.71 6.28 12.53
C THR A 113 14.64 7.30 12.14
N GLY A 114 13.78 6.98 11.17
CA GLY A 114 12.84 7.92 10.55
C GLY A 114 13.48 8.89 9.56
N GLU A 115 14.77 8.73 9.24
CA GLU A 115 15.46 9.58 8.26
C GLU A 115 14.95 9.30 6.84
N ALA A 116 14.78 10.35 6.05
CA ALA A 116 14.34 10.22 4.67
C ALA A 116 15.50 9.73 3.78
N LEU A 117 15.31 8.57 3.16
CA LEU A 117 16.19 8.01 2.14
C LEU A 117 16.04 8.79 0.83
N TRP A 118 14.80 9.08 0.46
CA TRP A 118 14.46 9.93 -0.67
C TRP A 118 13.05 10.53 -0.51
N ARG A 119 12.77 11.56 -1.31
CA ARG A 119 11.44 12.17 -1.44
C ARG A 119 11.12 12.44 -2.90
N HIS A 120 9.91 12.06 -3.29
CA HIS A 120 9.33 12.36 -4.60
C HIS A 120 8.24 13.44 -4.44
N ASP A 121 8.37 14.54 -5.16
CA ASP A 121 7.33 15.57 -5.26
C ASP A 121 6.80 15.61 -6.71
N PRO A 122 5.58 15.12 -6.97
CA PRO A 122 4.99 15.20 -8.30
C PRO A 122 4.45 16.59 -8.63
N ARG A 123 4.66 17.59 -7.74
CA ARG A 123 4.17 18.96 -7.83
C ARG A 123 2.67 19.05 -8.02
N ASP A 124 1.93 18.12 -7.41
CA ASP A 124 0.46 18.10 -7.50
C ASP A 124 -0.21 19.30 -6.86
N TRP A 125 0.50 19.94 -5.94
CA TRP A 125 0.11 21.18 -5.33
C TRP A 125 0.12 22.38 -6.31
N GLU A 126 0.78 22.28 -7.48
CA GLU A 126 0.73 23.32 -8.54
C GLU A 126 -0.53 23.23 -9.42
N ILE A 127 -1.20 22.06 -9.45
CA ILE A 127 -2.41 21.86 -10.27
C ILE A 127 -3.61 22.48 -9.56
N GLU A 128 -4.47 23.20 -10.31
CA GLU A 128 -5.72 23.77 -9.78
C GLU A 128 -6.61 22.65 -9.23
N GLN A 129 -6.96 22.72 -7.93
CA GLN A 129 -7.74 21.69 -7.26
C GLN A 129 -9.10 22.24 -6.82
N ARG A 130 -10.18 21.53 -7.15
CA ARG A 130 -11.53 21.88 -6.68
C ARG A 130 -11.73 21.43 -5.22
N GLY A 131 -12.16 22.33 -4.34
CA GLY A 131 -12.52 22.05 -2.93
C GLY A 131 -11.43 22.42 -1.91
N SER A 132 -11.80 22.56 -0.63
CA SER A 132 -10.97 23.26 0.38
C SER A 132 -9.89 22.45 1.08
N LEU A 133 -9.97 21.11 1.17
CA LEU A 133 -9.00 20.29 1.90
C LEU A 133 -8.31 19.28 0.97
N VAL A 134 -6.98 19.23 1.01
CA VAL A 134 -6.19 18.21 0.31
C VAL A 134 -6.00 17.00 1.23
N GLN A 135 -6.41 15.81 0.79
CA GLN A 135 -6.22 14.56 1.51
C GLN A 135 -5.87 13.45 0.52
N ILE A 136 -4.94 12.58 0.91
CA ILE A 136 -4.61 11.35 0.19
C ILE A 136 -4.87 10.17 1.11
N ARG A 137 -5.44 9.10 0.55
CA ARG A 137 -5.81 7.90 1.32
C ARG A 137 -4.65 6.93 1.49
N GLY A 138 -3.65 6.98 0.62
CA GLY A 138 -2.48 6.13 0.74
C GLY A 138 -1.74 6.01 -0.57
N ILE A 139 -0.81 5.07 -0.54
CA ILE A 139 -0.01 4.55 -1.65
C ILE A 139 -0.25 3.05 -1.73
N GLU A 140 0.11 2.45 -2.85
CA GLU A 140 0.04 0.99 -3.03
C GLU A 140 1.33 0.48 -3.67
N SER A 141 1.77 -0.73 -3.28
CA SER A 141 2.92 -1.39 -3.92
C SER A 141 2.50 -2.15 -5.17
N TRP A 142 3.37 -2.18 -6.17
CA TRP A 142 3.27 -3.10 -7.29
C TRP A 142 4.63 -3.72 -7.59
N THR A 143 4.63 -5.01 -7.94
CA THR A 143 5.83 -5.74 -8.34
C THR A 143 5.51 -6.80 -9.38
N ASP A 144 6.43 -7.00 -10.33
CA ASP A 144 6.45 -8.13 -11.26
C ASP A 144 7.44 -9.23 -10.82
N GLY A 145 8.08 -9.05 -9.65
CA GLY A 145 9.11 -9.92 -9.10
C GLY A 145 10.54 -9.45 -9.39
N GLU A 146 10.74 -8.49 -10.30
CA GLU A 146 12.04 -7.87 -10.59
C GLU A 146 12.05 -6.38 -10.21
N ALA A 147 10.99 -5.65 -10.56
CA ALA A 147 10.80 -4.25 -10.26
C ALA A 147 9.79 -4.07 -9.13
N GLU A 148 10.11 -3.22 -8.14
CA GLU A 148 9.17 -2.82 -7.08
C GLU A 148 8.83 -1.33 -7.24
N ARG A 149 7.54 -1.00 -7.21
CA ARG A 149 7.00 0.34 -7.45
C ARG A 149 6.05 0.78 -6.34
N ILE A 150 6.07 2.07 -6.06
CA ILE A 150 5.02 2.75 -5.31
C ILE A 150 4.11 3.49 -6.28
N LEU A 151 2.81 3.24 -6.16
CA LEU A 151 1.76 3.91 -6.91
C LEU A 151 1.05 4.94 -6.02
N ILE A 152 0.84 6.15 -6.54
CA ILE A 152 0.05 7.19 -5.88
C ILE A 152 -0.95 7.83 -6.85
N ALA A 153 -2.21 7.85 -6.43
CA ALA A 153 -3.25 8.66 -7.07
C ALA A 153 -3.26 10.04 -6.42
N THR A 154 -2.92 11.05 -7.20
CA THR A 154 -2.81 12.44 -6.77
C THR A 154 -4.15 13.16 -6.92
N ARG A 155 -4.32 14.30 -6.22
CA ARG A 155 -5.58 15.05 -6.28
C ARG A 155 -5.73 15.84 -7.58
N GLY A 156 -4.63 16.17 -8.25
CA GLY A 156 -4.60 16.72 -9.60
C GLY A 156 -5.03 15.74 -10.69
N GLY A 157 -5.51 14.54 -10.33
CA GLY A 157 -6.05 13.58 -11.29
C GLY A 157 -4.97 12.79 -12.01
N ARG A 158 -3.79 12.61 -11.41
CA ARG A 158 -2.70 11.81 -11.99
C ARG A 158 -2.45 10.55 -11.18
N LEU A 159 -2.16 9.44 -11.85
CA LEU A 159 -1.57 8.25 -11.25
C LEU A 159 -0.06 8.25 -11.55
N VAL A 160 0.76 8.19 -10.51
CA VAL A 160 2.23 8.21 -10.63
C VAL A 160 2.79 6.87 -10.17
N SER A 161 3.71 6.31 -10.95
CA SER A 161 4.51 5.13 -10.59
C SER A 161 5.93 5.54 -10.23
N ILE A 162 6.42 5.13 -9.07
CA ILE A 162 7.70 5.55 -8.51
C ILE A 162 8.56 4.32 -8.23
N ASP A 163 9.79 4.29 -8.73
CA ASP A 163 10.78 3.28 -8.41
C ASP A 163 11.20 3.40 -6.93
N THR A 164 11.05 2.31 -6.18
CA THR A 164 11.28 2.27 -4.73
C THR A 164 12.74 2.49 -4.33
N ARG A 165 13.68 2.14 -5.21
CA ARG A 165 15.12 2.25 -4.96
C ARG A 165 15.62 3.67 -5.14
N THR A 166 15.03 4.42 -6.08
CA THR A 166 15.54 5.71 -6.53
C THR A 166 14.64 6.89 -6.19
N GLY A 167 13.35 6.66 -5.90
CA GLY A 167 12.35 7.71 -5.72
C GLY A 167 12.01 8.47 -7.01
N ARG A 168 12.42 7.97 -8.18
CA ARG A 168 12.15 8.58 -9.47
C ARG A 168 10.93 7.94 -10.13
N PRO A 169 10.18 8.67 -10.96
CA PRO A 169 9.10 8.08 -11.75
C PRO A 169 9.61 6.94 -12.63
N ASP A 170 8.78 5.92 -12.79
CA ASP A 170 9.02 4.81 -13.70
C ASP A 170 8.84 5.28 -15.15
N PRO A 171 9.91 5.42 -15.96
CA PRO A 171 9.80 6.00 -17.29
C PRO A 171 8.94 5.17 -18.26
N GLU A 172 8.69 3.89 -17.96
CA GLU A 172 7.88 3.00 -18.79
C GLU A 172 6.38 3.05 -18.46
N PHE A 173 6.00 3.75 -17.40
CA PHE A 173 4.60 3.87 -16.97
C PHE A 173 3.93 5.13 -17.52
N GLY A 174 2.94 4.98 -18.41
CA GLY A 174 2.22 6.11 -19.00
C GLY A 174 3.15 7.03 -19.79
N GLU A 175 3.06 8.35 -19.54
CA GLU A 175 4.00 9.35 -20.05
C GLU A 175 4.99 9.73 -18.94
N GLU A 176 6.24 9.26 -19.07
CA GLU A 176 7.34 9.54 -18.13
C GLU A 176 7.01 9.24 -16.65
N GLY A 177 6.27 8.16 -16.38
CA GLY A 177 5.88 7.71 -15.05
C GLY A 177 4.54 8.22 -14.55
N VAL A 178 3.77 8.87 -15.42
CA VAL A 178 2.50 9.52 -15.08
C VAL A 178 1.41 9.12 -16.07
N VAL A 179 0.23 8.81 -15.53
CA VAL A 179 -1.02 8.69 -16.29
C VAL A 179 -1.98 9.80 -15.88
N ASP A 180 -2.49 10.57 -16.84
CA ASP A 180 -3.58 11.52 -16.61
C ASP A 180 -4.92 10.78 -16.55
N LEU A 181 -5.49 10.69 -15.35
CA LEU A 181 -6.77 10.04 -15.10
C LEU A 181 -7.97 10.90 -15.54
N MET A 182 -7.75 12.17 -15.88
CA MET A 182 -8.78 13.08 -16.37
C MET A 182 -8.88 13.07 -17.90
N GLN A 183 -7.92 12.46 -18.60
CA GLN A 183 -7.91 12.38 -20.05
C GLN A 183 -9.20 11.73 -20.56
N GLY A 184 -9.94 12.45 -21.41
CA GLY A 184 -11.21 11.99 -21.99
C GLY A 184 -12.43 12.06 -21.06
N LEU A 185 -12.29 12.55 -19.82
CA LEU A 185 -13.42 12.76 -18.89
C LEU A 185 -14.01 14.17 -18.93
N LEU A 186 -13.27 15.14 -19.46
CA LEU A 186 -13.77 16.50 -19.70
C LEU A 186 -14.14 16.67 -21.19
N PRO A 187 -15.27 17.32 -21.50
CA PRO A 187 -15.72 17.55 -22.87
C PRO A 187 -14.81 18.50 -23.67
#